data_AF-M8DKU6-F1
#
_entry.id   AF-M8DKU6-F1
#
_cell.length_a   1.000
_cell.length_b   1.000
_cell.length_c   1.000
_cell.angle_alpha   90.00
_cell.angle_beta   90.00
_cell.angle_gamma   90.00
#
_symmetry.space_group_name_H-M   'P 1'
#
loop_
_entity.id
_entity.type
_entity.pdbx_description
1 polymer ?
#
loop_
_entity_poly.entity_id
_entity_poly.type
_entity_poly.pdbx_seq_one_letter_code
_entity_poly.pdbx_strand_id
1 'polypeptide(L)' 'MVHIIFGLFLYFPEDKTEYIPAAISFTAFFIAAVLTMRVIVKVSKRQEEKAKQLEEQLQKQRIDD' A
#
# COMPACT_ATOMS: atom_id res chain seq x y z
N MET A 1 -3.18 -7.33 30.91
CA MET A 1 -4.47 -6.62 30.76
C MET A 1 -4.41 -5.17 31.24
N VAL A 2 -3.79 -4.85 32.39
CA VAL A 2 -3.67 -3.45 32.87
C VAL A 2 -2.68 -2.61 32.04
N HIS A 3 -1.61 -3.21 31.50
CA HIS A 3 -0.61 -2.48 30.69
C HIS A 3 -1.14 -1.84 29.40
N ILE A 4 -2.17 -2.43 28.77
CA ILE A 4 -2.75 -1.88 27.54
C ILE A 4 -3.53 -0.59 27.85
N ILE A 5 -4.15 -0.52 29.02
CA ILE A 5 -4.99 0.62 29.44
C ILE A 5 -4.15 1.87 29.68
N PHE A 6 -2.92 1.73 30.22
CA PHE A 6 -1.99 2.86 30.37
C PHE A 6 -1.42 3.38 29.03
N GLY A 7 -1.38 2.54 27.99
CA GLY A 7 -0.93 2.94 26.65
C GLY A 7 -1.97 3.72 25.84
N LEU A 8 -3.20 3.87 26.36
CA LEU A 8 -4.26 4.66 25.73
C LEU A 8 -4.26 6.14 26.19
N PHE A 9 -3.43 6.51 27.17
CA PHE A 9 -3.17 7.92 27.47
C PHE A 9 -2.23 8.48 26.42
N LEU A 10 -2.73 9.41 25.63
CA LEU A 10 -1.94 10.03 24.59
C LEU A 10 -0.95 11.01 25.25
N TYR A 11 0.29 10.55 25.42
CA TYR A 11 1.39 11.37 25.91
C TYR A 11 1.85 12.31 24.80
N PHE A 12 1.73 13.60 25.06
CA PHE A 12 2.28 14.63 24.19
C PHE A 12 3.53 15.21 24.87
N PRO A 13 4.73 14.94 24.35
CA PRO A 13 5.92 15.57 24.89
C PRO A 13 5.87 17.10 24.75
N GLU A 14 6.30 17.77 25.83
CA GLU A 14 6.46 19.22 25.89
C GLU A 14 7.58 19.66 24.95
N ASP A 15 8.70 18.93 24.93
CA ASP A 15 9.78 19.11 23.97
C ASP A 15 9.44 18.40 22.64
N LYS A 16 9.44 19.17 21.54
CA LYS A 16 9.12 18.64 20.21
C LYS A 16 10.21 17.72 19.66
N THR A 17 11.42 17.77 20.20
CA THR A 17 12.52 16.88 19.77
C THR A 17 12.21 15.41 20.05
N GLU A 18 11.37 15.11 21.04
CA GLU A 18 10.94 13.74 21.36
C GLU A 18 10.08 13.10 20.25
N TYR A 19 9.54 13.87 19.30
CA TYR A 19 8.83 13.33 18.13
C TYR A 19 9.75 12.88 17.00
N ILE A 20 11.05 13.21 17.03
CA ILE A 20 12.00 12.86 15.94
C ILE A 20 12.03 11.35 15.65
N PRO A 21 12.11 10.46 16.66
CA PRO A 21 12.07 9.00 16.42
C PRO A 21 10.76 8.54 15.75
N ALA A 22 9.63 9.14 16.12
CA ALA A 22 8.34 8.84 15.51
C ALA A 22 8.28 9.32 14.06
N ALA A 23 8.80 10.51 13.76
CA ALA A 23 8.87 11.06 12.41
C ALA A 23 9.76 10.21 11.49
N ILE A 24 10.91 9.73 11.98
CA ILE A 24 11.80 8.83 11.24
C ILE A 24 11.09 7.51 10.93
N SER A 25 10.46 6.90 11.95
CA SER A 25 9.76 5.62 11.79
C SER A 25 8.60 5.76 10.81
N PHE A 26 7.75 6.78 10.99
CA PHE A 26 6.66 7.10 10.08
C PHE A 26 7.16 7.30 8.65
N THR A 27 8.22 8.08 8.46
CA THR A 27 8.78 8.36 7.13
C THR A 27 9.29 7.08 6.45
N ALA A 28 9.97 6.19 7.19
CA ALA A 28 10.44 4.92 6.66
C ALA A 28 9.28 4.04 6.17
N PHE A 29 8.23 3.87 7.00
CA PHE A 29 7.04 3.10 6.62
C PHE A 29 6.24 3.76 5.49
N PHE A 30 6.15 5.10 5.50
CA PHE A 30 5.47 5.84 4.45
C PHE A 30 6.15 5.65 3.09
N ILE A 31 7.47 5.75 3.04
CA ILE A 31 8.25 5.46 1.81
C ILE A 31 8.00 4.03 1.35
N ALA A 32 8.09 3.06 2.26
CA ALA A 32 7.84 1.66 1.94
C ALA A 32 6.42 1.43 1.38
N ALA A 33 5.41 2.06 1.99
CA ALA A 33 4.02 2.00 1.53
C ALA A 33 3.86 2.58 0.12
N VAL A 34 4.43 3.76 -0.14
CA VAL A 34 4.38 4.39 -1.47
C VAL A 34 5.05 3.51 -2.53
N LEU A 35 6.23 2.95 -2.23
CA LEU A 35 6.93 2.03 -3.14
C LEU A 35 6.11 0.77 -3.40
N THR A 36 5.53 0.18 -2.35
CA THR A 36 4.69 -1.02 -2.45
C THR A 36 3.47 -0.76 -3.33
N MET A 37 2.77 0.35 -3.10
CA MET A 37 1.62 0.75 -3.91
C MET A 37 1.99 0.94 -5.38
N ARG A 38 3.15 1.55 -5.67
CA ARG A 38 3.65 1.68 -7.05
C ARG A 38 3.92 0.33 -7.71
N VAL A 39 4.49 -0.63 -6.99
CA VAL A 39 4.72 -1.99 -7.49
C VAL A 39 3.40 -2.69 -7.80
N ILE A 40 2.43 -2.61 -6.88
CA ILE A 40 1.09 -3.20 -7.07
C ILE A 40 0.44 -2.64 -8.33
N VAL A 41 0.35 -1.31 -8.47
CA VAL A 41 -0.25 -0.67 -9.65
C VAL A 41 0.43 -1.09 -10.94
N LYS A 42 1.77 -1.19 -10.96
CA LYS A 42 2.52 -1.63 -12.14
C LYS A 42 2.18 -3.08 -12.51
N VAL A 43 2.06 -3.95 -11.53
CA VAL A 43 1.71 -5.36 -11.75
C VAL A 43 0.26 -5.48 -12.22
N SER A 44 -0.67 -4.75 -11.61
CA SER A 44 -2.08 -4.73 -12.02
C SER A 44 -2.26 -4.33 -13.47
N LYS A 45 -1.60 -3.25 -13.93
CA LYS A 45 -1.66 -2.82 -15.35
C LYS A 45 -1.19 -3.91 -16.32
N ARG A 46 -0.12 -4.62 -15.98
CA ARG A 46 0.38 -5.75 -16.79
C ARG A 46 -0.60 -6.91 -16.84
N GLN A 47 -1.33 -7.15 -15.76
CA GLN A 47 -2.36 -8.20 -15.72
C GLN A 47 -3.59 -7.79 -16.53
N GLU A 48 -4.00 -6.52 -16.41
CA GLU A 48 -5.11 -5.93 -17.18
C GLU A 48 -4.86 -6.03 -18.69
N GLU A 49 -3.67 -5.65 -19.16
CA GLU A 49 -3.30 -5.77 -20.58
C GLU A 49 -3.39 -7.21 -21.10
N LYS A 50 -2.93 -8.18 -20.30
CA LYS A 50 -2.99 -9.61 -20.66
C LYS A 50 -4.42 -10.13 -20.67
N ALA A 51 -5.24 -9.72 -19.70
CA ALA A 51 -6.65 -10.10 -19.63
C ALA A 51 -7.40 -9.58 -20.86
N LYS A 52 -7.17 -8.31 -21.23
CA LYS A 52 -7.76 -7.71 -22.43
C LYS A 52 -7.37 -8.44 -23.72
N GLN A 53 -6.09 -8.79 -23.88
CA GLN A 53 -5.63 -9.58 -25.03
C GLN A 53 -6.32 -10.95 -25.11
N LEU A 54 -6.51 -11.61 -23.96
CA LEU A 54 -7.22 -12.88 -23.89
C LEU A 54 -8.70 -12.74 -24.27
N GLU A 55 -9.38 -11.70 -23.77
CA GLU A 55 -10.77 -11.39 -24.12
C GLU A 55 -10.93 -11.15 -25.63
N GLU A 56 -10.02 -10.37 -26.23
CA GLU A 56 -10.02 -10.12 -27.68
C GLU A 56 -9.81 -11.40 -28.50
N GLN A 57 -8.95 -12.32 -28.05
CA GLN A 57 -8.73 -13.62 -28.71
C GLN A 57 -9.97 -14.50 -28.65
N LEU A 58 -10.62 -14.59 -27.48
CA LEU A 58 -11.83 -15.38 -27.28
C LEU A 58 -13.01 -14.82 -28.09
N GLN A 59 -13.11 -13.50 -28.21
CA GLN A 59 -14.13 -12.86 -29.06
C GLN A 59 -13.93 -13.18 -30.54
N LYS A 60 -12.68 -13.15 -31.04
CA LYS A 60 -12.39 -13.51 -32.44
C LYS A 60 -12.75 -14.97 -32.71
N GLN A 61 -12.32 -15.90 -31.85
CA GLN A 61 -12.67 -17.32 -31.98
C GLN A 61 -14.19 -17.54 -32.03
N ARG A 62 -14.95 -16.87 -31.17
CA ARG A 62 -16.43 -16.96 -31.17
C ARG A 62 -17.08 -16.43 -32.45
N ILE A 63 -16.50 -15.42 -33.09
CA ILE A 63 -17.05 -14.83 -34.33
C ILE A 63 -16.71 -15.72 -35.54
N ASP A 64 -15.60 -16.45 -35.47
CA ASP A 64 -15.11 -17.33 -36.52
C ASP A 64 -15.77 -18.73 -36.52
N ASP A 65 -16.48 -19.10 -35.43
CA ASP A 65 -17.32 -20.32 -35.27
C ASP A 65 -18.81 -20.06 -35.61
#